data_AF-H9GHY7-F1
#
_entry.id   AF-H9GHY7-F1
#
_cell.length_a   1.000
_cell.length_b   1.000
_cell.length_c   1.000
_cell.angle_alpha   90.00
_cell.angle_beta   90.00
_cell.angle_gamma   90.00
#
_symmetry.space_group_name_H-M   'P 1'
#
loop_
_entity.id
_entity.type
_entity.pdbx_description
1 polymer ?
#
loop_
_entity_poly.entity_id
_entity_poly.type
_entity_poly.pdbx_seq_one_letter_code
_entity_poly.pdbx_strand_id
1 'polypeptide(L)'
;MKPVPVPPELRGIFYTGDSYLILHNRDDDHSSVHIWIGQNSSRDEQGACALLSTHLNSFLKEKPIQYREVQGNESDIFMEYFPHGIKYQEGGVESAFNKAQASQGPQPIHKLYQVKGKKNIRATERELSWASFNTGDCFIMDLGETIFTWCGAKSNILERNKARDLATTIRDSERKGRARVEIIADGEEPAEMITVLGPKPPLKEGRPEDDAVADQKNAVAAVLYKVSDMTGKMSLTKVSESSPFRQDQLITDDCFILDNGQCGKIYVWKGLRANEQEQQAALKVSENFISQMKYPLNTQVEILPQGRESPLFKQFFINWK
;
A
#
# COMPACT_ATOMS: atom_id res chain seq x y z
N MET A 1 8.06 18.56 -20.14
CA MET A 1 7.42 19.21 -18.98
C MET A 1 8.48 19.50 -17.92
N LYS A 2 8.33 20.56 -17.13
CA LYS A 2 9.23 20.90 -16.01
C LYS A 2 8.45 20.82 -14.70
N PRO A 3 9.03 20.30 -13.60
CA PRO A 3 8.35 20.29 -12.30
C PRO A 3 8.16 21.74 -11.82
N VAL A 4 6.95 22.05 -11.37
CA VAL A 4 6.61 23.33 -10.76
C VAL A 4 6.44 23.09 -9.26
N PRO A 5 7.20 23.77 -8.38
CA PRO A 5 7.01 23.64 -6.94
C PRO A 5 5.61 24.08 -6.53
N VAL A 6 4.92 23.25 -5.74
CA VAL A 6 3.62 23.61 -5.15
C VAL A 6 3.85 24.62 -4.01
N PRO A 7 3.18 25.78 -4.02
CA PRO A 7 3.24 26.74 -2.92
C PRO A 7 2.89 26.12 -1.57
N PRO A 8 3.56 26.49 -0.46
CA PRO A 8 3.30 25.91 0.86
C PRO A 8 1.82 25.95 1.30
N GLU A 9 1.11 27.02 0.95
CA GLU A 9 -0.31 27.24 1.24
C GLU A 9 -1.26 26.31 0.47
N LEU A 10 -0.79 25.70 -0.62
CA LEU A 10 -1.56 24.74 -1.42
C LEU A 10 -1.18 23.27 -1.10
N ARG A 11 -0.30 23.04 -0.12
CA ARG A 11 0.03 21.68 0.31
C ARG A 11 -1.20 20.96 0.86
N GLY A 12 -1.43 19.74 0.37
CA GLY A 12 -2.63 18.96 0.70
C GLY A 12 -3.81 19.23 -0.22
N ILE A 13 -3.69 20.16 -1.17
CA ILE A 13 -4.67 20.35 -2.25
C ILE A 13 -4.11 19.70 -3.52
N PHE A 14 -4.85 18.73 -4.06
CA PHE A 14 -4.46 17.99 -5.25
C PHE A 14 -5.51 18.17 -6.34
N TYR A 15 -5.08 18.58 -7.53
CA TYR A 15 -5.98 18.74 -8.66
C TYR A 15 -6.25 17.39 -9.35
N THR A 16 -7.52 17.07 -9.61
CA THR A 16 -7.94 15.77 -10.16
C THR A 16 -7.39 15.52 -11.57
N GLY A 17 -7.13 16.59 -12.31
CA GLY A 17 -6.55 16.56 -13.66
C GLY A 17 -5.03 16.55 -13.70
N ASP A 18 -4.33 16.59 -12.56
CA ASP A 18 -2.86 16.70 -12.52
C ASP A 18 -2.20 15.45 -11.93
N SER A 19 -0.88 15.35 -12.14
CA SER A 19 -0.01 14.39 -11.44
C SER A 19 1.04 15.14 -10.61
N TYR A 20 1.32 14.64 -9.40
CA TYR A 20 2.21 15.29 -8.44
C TYR A 20 3.36 14.36 -8.05
N LEU A 21 4.54 14.94 -7.90
CA LEU A 21 5.70 14.27 -7.32
C LEU A 21 5.94 14.82 -5.91
N ILE A 22 5.90 13.94 -4.92
CA ILE A 22 6.09 14.30 -3.52
C ILE A 22 7.35 13.60 -3.03
N LEU A 23 8.34 14.38 -2.61
CA LEU A 23 9.51 13.89 -1.91
C LEU A 23 9.35 14.16 -0.42
N HIS A 24 9.27 13.09 0.37
CA HIS A 24 9.42 13.19 1.81
C HIS A 24 10.84 12.74 2.17
N ASN A 25 11.70 13.72 2.46
CA ASN A 25 13.10 13.49 2.80
C ASN A 25 13.32 13.82 4.29
N ARG A 26 13.53 12.78 5.12
CA ARG A 26 13.82 12.93 6.55
C ARG A 26 15.30 12.73 6.85
N ASP A 27 15.83 11.60 6.40
CA ASP A 27 17.24 11.22 6.43
C ASP A 27 17.51 10.24 5.27
N ASP A 28 18.79 9.94 5.04
CA ASP A 28 19.25 9.05 3.96
C ASP A 28 18.56 7.66 3.95
N ASP A 29 18.10 7.19 5.11
CA ASP A 29 17.53 5.86 5.30
C ASP A 29 16.01 5.86 5.48
N HIS A 30 15.33 7.01 5.37
CA HIS A 30 13.87 7.12 5.55
C HIS A 30 13.24 8.07 4.51
N SER A 31 13.90 8.25 3.36
CA SER A 31 13.34 8.98 2.23
C SER A 31 12.29 8.16 1.48
N SER A 32 11.22 8.81 1.05
CA SER A 32 10.16 8.25 0.22
C SER A 32 9.79 9.21 -0.90
N VAL A 33 9.49 8.64 -2.07
CA VAL A 33 9.04 9.37 -3.27
C VAL A 33 7.66 8.86 -3.64
N HIS A 34 6.69 9.76 -3.71
CA HIS A 34 5.32 9.40 -4.07
C HIS A 34 4.97 10.06 -5.40
N ILE A 35 4.42 9.27 -6.31
CA ILE A 35 3.81 9.71 -7.55
C ILE A 35 2.31 9.67 -7.32
N TRP A 36 1.70 10.82 -7.10
CA TRP A 36 0.26 10.92 -6.98
C TRP A 36 -0.37 11.20 -8.34
N ILE A 37 -1.36 10.39 -8.70
CA ILE A 37 -2.04 10.43 -10.00
C ILE A 37 -3.50 10.79 -9.78
N GLY A 38 -3.90 11.95 -10.31
CA GLY A 38 -5.28 12.39 -10.33
C GLY A 38 -6.14 11.51 -11.23
N GLN A 39 -7.41 11.34 -10.85
CA GLN A 39 -8.37 10.50 -11.57
C GLN A 39 -8.55 10.93 -13.04
N ASN A 40 -8.42 12.22 -13.32
CA ASN A 40 -8.56 12.83 -14.63
C ASN A 40 -7.21 13.22 -15.26
N SER A 41 -6.09 12.84 -14.64
CA SER A 41 -4.76 13.22 -15.14
C SER A 41 -4.45 12.57 -16.47
N SER A 42 -3.86 13.35 -17.38
CA SER A 42 -3.52 12.90 -18.72
C SER A 42 -2.38 11.87 -18.72
N ARG A 43 -2.29 11.04 -19.77
CA ARG A 43 -1.22 10.03 -19.88
C ARG A 43 0.17 10.66 -19.98
N ASP A 44 0.26 11.82 -20.61
CA ASP A 44 1.51 12.57 -20.76
C ASP A 44 1.96 13.18 -19.42
N GLU A 45 1.05 13.68 -18.58
CA GLU A 45 1.38 14.13 -17.23
C GLU A 45 1.82 12.97 -16.33
N GLN A 46 1.07 11.86 -16.35
CA GLN A 46 1.44 10.65 -15.62
C GLN A 46 2.84 10.16 -16.04
N GLY A 47 3.08 10.09 -17.36
CA GLY A 47 4.37 9.69 -17.92
C GLY A 47 5.50 10.67 -17.56
N ALA A 48 5.24 11.98 -17.59
CA ALA A 48 6.21 12.99 -17.18
C ALA A 48 6.53 12.89 -15.69
N CYS A 49 5.53 12.67 -14.83
CA CYS A 49 5.70 12.51 -13.40
C CYS A 49 6.49 11.24 -13.07
N ALA A 50 6.21 10.12 -13.76
CA ALA A 50 6.97 8.88 -13.62
C ALA A 50 8.44 9.06 -14.03
N LEU A 51 8.72 9.73 -15.16
CA LEU A 51 10.09 10.05 -15.58
C LEU A 51 10.83 10.92 -14.57
N LEU A 52 10.17 11.95 -14.04
CA LEU A 52 10.73 12.81 -13.01
C LEU A 52 11.01 12.03 -11.71
N SER A 53 10.13 11.10 -11.33
CA SER A 53 10.36 10.19 -10.20
C SER A 53 11.59 9.32 -10.40
N THR A 54 11.75 8.71 -11.58
CA THR A 54 12.95 7.92 -11.90
C THR A 54 14.22 8.75 -11.80
N HIS A 55 14.23 9.97 -12.36
CA HIS A 55 15.39 10.87 -12.27
C HIS A 55 15.69 11.28 -10.82
N LEU A 56 14.66 11.62 -10.04
CA LEU A 56 14.81 11.98 -8.63
C LEU A 56 15.34 10.80 -7.81
N ASN A 57 14.83 9.60 -8.05
CA ASN A 57 15.26 8.40 -7.35
C ASN A 57 16.72 8.03 -7.67
N SER A 58 17.12 8.16 -8.94
CA SER A 58 18.53 8.00 -9.36
C SER A 58 19.43 9.05 -8.69
N PHE A 59 19.00 10.31 -8.64
CA PHE A 59 19.71 11.37 -7.91
C PHE A 59 19.87 11.06 -6.41
N LEU A 60 18.88 10.41 -5.81
CA LEU A 60 18.88 9.93 -4.42
C LEU A 60 19.52 8.54 -4.27
N LYS A 61 20.29 8.08 -5.27
CA LYS A 61 21.06 6.82 -5.26
C LYS A 61 20.20 5.58 -5.03
N GLU A 62 18.98 5.57 -5.58
CA GLU A 62 18.07 4.43 -5.53
C GLU A 62 17.63 4.01 -4.10
N LYS A 63 17.93 4.83 -3.08
CA LYS A 63 17.60 4.59 -1.67
C LYS A 63 16.12 4.78 -1.31
N PRO A 64 15.38 5.73 -1.90
CA PRO A 64 13.98 5.94 -1.50
C PRO A 64 13.08 4.75 -1.82
N ILE A 65 12.11 4.51 -0.93
CA ILE A 65 10.94 3.71 -1.28
C ILE A 65 10.06 4.58 -2.20
N GLN A 66 9.60 4.02 -3.31
CA GLN A 66 8.71 4.74 -4.22
C GLN A 66 7.29 4.21 -4.14
N TYR A 67 6.31 5.11 -4.18
CA TYR A 67 4.91 4.77 -4.11
C TYR A 67 4.17 5.37 -5.31
N ARG A 68 3.32 4.56 -5.95
CA ARG A 68 2.32 5.04 -6.90
C ARG A 68 1.00 5.19 -6.17
N GLU A 69 0.65 6.44 -5.90
CA GLU A 69 -0.58 6.85 -5.23
C GLU A 69 -1.61 7.20 -6.30
N VAL A 70 -2.81 6.63 -6.19
CA VAL A 70 -3.91 6.96 -7.10
C VAL A 70 -4.98 7.65 -6.29
N GLN A 71 -5.56 8.73 -6.83
CA GLN A 71 -6.62 9.49 -6.18
C GLN A 71 -7.69 8.58 -5.56
N GLY A 72 -7.93 8.74 -4.25
CA GLY A 72 -8.90 7.98 -3.49
C GLY A 72 -8.46 6.56 -3.10
N ASN A 73 -7.21 6.19 -3.39
CA ASN A 73 -6.59 4.93 -3.00
C ASN A 73 -5.12 5.15 -2.58
N GLU A 74 -4.84 6.22 -1.85
CA GLU A 74 -3.52 6.57 -1.35
C GLU A 74 -3.03 5.65 -0.22
N SER A 75 -1.71 5.52 -0.08
CA SER A 75 -1.06 4.80 1.02
C SER A 75 -1.18 5.57 2.35
N ASP A 76 -1.12 4.85 3.47
CA ASP A 76 -1.17 5.46 4.80
C ASP A 76 0.01 6.40 5.05
N ILE A 77 1.18 5.99 4.55
CA ILE A 77 2.42 6.74 4.62
C ILE A 77 2.27 8.08 3.89
N PHE A 78 1.57 8.11 2.74
CA PHE A 78 1.27 9.37 2.04
C PHE A 78 0.33 10.26 2.86
N MET A 79 -0.71 9.65 3.44
CA MET A 79 -1.73 10.38 4.20
C MET A 79 -1.18 10.96 5.51
N GLU A 80 -0.15 10.37 6.12
CA GLU A 80 0.55 10.94 7.28
C GLU A 80 1.09 12.36 7.05
N TYR A 81 1.46 12.68 5.81
CA TYR A 81 1.99 14.00 5.48
C TYR A 81 0.90 15.09 5.55
N PHE A 82 -0.36 14.68 5.57
CA PHE A 82 -1.54 15.53 5.55
C PHE A 82 -2.46 15.14 6.72
N PRO A 83 -2.11 15.47 7.99
CA PRO A 83 -2.85 15.03 9.17
C PRO A 83 -4.29 15.57 9.22
N HIS A 84 -4.57 16.64 8.49
CA HIS A 84 -5.91 17.19 8.32
C HIS A 84 -6.64 16.61 7.11
N GLY A 85 -6.12 15.57 6.46
CA GLY A 85 -6.60 15.04 5.19
C GLY A 85 -6.12 15.83 3.97
N ILE A 86 -6.41 15.29 2.79
CA ILE A 86 -6.16 15.95 1.50
C ILE A 86 -7.48 16.43 0.89
N LYS A 87 -7.41 17.50 0.09
CA LYS A 87 -8.54 18.06 -0.64
C LYS A 87 -8.34 17.83 -2.13
N TYR A 88 -9.31 17.18 -2.76
CA TYR A 88 -9.36 17.10 -4.22
C TYR A 88 -9.98 18.36 -4.80
N GLN A 89 -9.34 18.91 -5.83
CA GLN A 89 -9.81 20.09 -6.54
C GLN A 89 -9.98 19.76 -8.01
N GLU A 90 -11.13 20.07 -8.58
CA GLU A 90 -11.33 19.86 -10.02
C GLU A 90 -10.47 20.81 -10.86
N GLY A 91 -10.09 20.35 -12.04
CA GLY A 91 -9.22 21.07 -12.97
C GLY A 91 -7.77 20.57 -12.92
N GLY A 92 -6.84 21.41 -13.35
CA GLY A 92 -5.43 21.10 -13.51
C GLY A 92 -4.77 22.05 -14.51
N VAL A 93 -3.51 21.81 -14.84
CA VAL A 93 -2.84 22.48 -15.97
C VAL A 93 -3.52 22.03 -17.27
N GLU A 94 -3.84 22.96 -18.17
CA GLU A 94 -4.83 22.77 -19.25
C GLU A 94 -4.80 21.41 -19.98
N SER A 95 -5.85 20.60 -19.72
CA SER A 95 -6.51 19.75 -20.72
C SER A 95 -7.99 20.11 -20.74
N ALA A 96 -8.53 20.37 -21.94
CA ALA A 96 -9.77 21.08 -22.19
C ALA A 96 -11.07 20.27 -21.98
N PHE A 97 -11.21 19.49 -20.90
CA PHE A 97 -12.47 18.80 -20.63
C PHE A 97 -12.93 18.80 -19.16
N ASN A 98 -14.12 19.39 -18.99
CA ASN A 98 -15.16 19.21 -17.97
C ASN A 98 -15.18 20.11 -16.72
N LYS A 99 -16.37 20.71 -16.52
CA LYS A 99 -16.87 21.38 -15.32
C LYS A 99 -17.90 20.50 -14.61
N ALA A 100 -17.90 20.63 -13.27
CA ALA A 100 -18.96 20.37 -12.28
C ALA A 100 -19.08 18.96 -11.68
N GLN A 101 -18.66 18.79 -10.42
CA GLN A 101 -19.48 18.92 -9.20
C GLN A 101 -18.53 19.03 -7.98
N ALA A 102 -18.94 19.76 -6.94
CA ALA A 102 -18.18 19.84 -5.69
C ALA A 102 -18.35 18.55 -4.89
N SER A 103 -17.25 17.89 -4.52
CA SER A 103 -17.26 16.78 -3.57
C SER A 103 -16.22 16.99 -2.47
N GLN A 104 -16.78 17.21 -1.28
CA GLN A 104 -16.32 16.98 0.10
C GLN A 104 -14.94 17.50 0.54
N GLY A 105 -14.95 18.11 1.72
CA GLY A 105 -13.77 18.63 2.40
C GLY A 105 -12.75 17.54 2.74
N PRO A 106 -11.59 17.94 3.30
CA PRO A 106 -10.54 17.00 3.63
C PRO A 106 -11.06 15.91 4.56
N GLN A 107 -10.91 14.65 4.16
CA GLN A 107 -11.13 13.51 5.05
C GLN A 107 -9.79 12.79 5.20
N PRO A 108 -9.26 12.62 6.42
CA PRO A 108 -8.15 11.70 6.64
C PRO A 108 -8.62 10.29 6.26
N ILE A 109 -7.89 9.64 5.35
CA ILE A 109 -8.18 8.27 4.94
C ILE A 109 -7.65 7.36 6.05
N HIS A 110 -8.59 6.74 6.75
CA HIS A 110 -8.38 5.75 7.79
C HIS A 110 -8.54 4.35 7.17
N LYS A 111 -7.74 3.37 7.60
CA LYS A 111 -7.76 2.02 7.00
C LYS A 111 -8.17 0.94 7.96
N LEU A 112 -8.74 -0.11 7.38
CA LEU A 112 -9.09 -1.33 8.07
C LEU A 112 -8.44 -2.52 7.38
N TYR A 113 -7.70 -3.31 8.12
CA TYR A 113 -7.18 -4.59 7.66
C TYR A 113 -7.88 -5.72 8.39
N GLN A 114 -8.44 -6.67 7.64
CA GLN A 114 -8.93 -7.93 8.17
C GLN A 114 -7.77 -8.91 8.24
N VAL A 115 -7.46 -9.41 9.44
CA VAL A 115 -6.44 -10.42 9.71
C VAL A 115 -7.13 -11.77 9.85
N LYS A 116 -6.99 -12.62 8.84
CA LYS A 116 -7.71 -13.89 8.76
C LYS A 116 -6.83 -15.05 8.29
N GLY A 117 -7.01 -16.21 8.91
CA GLY A 117 -6.44 -17.48 8.50
C GLY A 117 -6.21 -18.43 9.68
N LYS A 118 -5.94 -19.69 9.38
CA LYS A 118 -5.65 -20.72 10.40
C LYS A 118 -4.17 -20.98 10.54
N LYS A 119 -3.47 -21.13 9.41
CA LYS A 119 -2.01 -21.30 9.34
C LYS A 119 -1.37 -20.22 8.46
N ASN A 120 -2.03 -19.86 7.35
CA ASN A 120 -1.57 -18.85 6.40
C ASN A 120 -2.33 -17.54 6.64
N ILE A 121 -2.07 -16.91 7.78
CA ILE A 121 -2.76 -15.68 8.18
C ILE A 121 -2.24 -14.50 7.36
N ARG A 122 -3.17 -13.75 6.77
CA ARG A 122 -2.87 -12.52 6.01
C ARG A 122 -3.72 -11.36 6.50
N ALA A 123 -3.16 -10.16 6.36
CA ALA A 123 -3.90 -8.92 6.51
C ALA A 123 -4.32 -8.42 5.12
N THR A 124 -5.63 -8.24 4.93
CA THR A 124 -6.20 -7.72 3.68
C THR A 124 -6.97 -6.44 3.97
N GLU A 125 -6.72 -5.40 3.19
CA GLU A 125 -7.43 -4.13 3.31
C GLU A 125 -8.93 -4.32 3.01
N ARG A 126 -9.77 -3.66 3.81
CA ARG A 126 -11.23 -3.66 3.75
C ARG A 126 -11.76 -2.25 3.90
N GLU A 127 -13.02 -2.07 3.49
CA GLU A 127 -13.75 -0.84 3.75
C GLU A 127 -13.81 -0.58 5.26
N LEU A 128 -13.49 0.65 5.68
CA LEU A 128 -13.57 1.08 7.07
C LEU A 128 -15.02 1.29 7.49
N SER A 129 -15.71 0.19 7.78
CA SER A 129 -17.11 0.16 8.15
C SER A 129 -17.39 -1.09 8.98
N TRP A 130 -18.35 -1.00 9.91
CA TRP A 130 -18.84 -2.16 10.66
C TRP A 130 -19.31 -3.31 9.76
N ALA A 131 -19.69 -3.03 8.51
CA ALA A 131 -20.05 -4.07 7.53
C ALA A 131 -18.90 -5.02 7.19
N SER A 132 -17.65 -4.59 7.35
CA SER A 132 -16.45 -5.41 7.14
C SER A 132 -16.11 -6.31 8.34
N PHE A 133 -16.58 -5.95 9.53
CA PHE A 133 -16.26 -6.66 10.77
C PHE A 133 -17.06 -7.96 10.91
N ASN A 134 -16.48 -8.92 11.62
CA ASN A 134 -17.17 -10.12 12.09
C ASN A 134 -16.53 -10.59 13.41
N THR A 135 -17.26 -11.39 14.19
CA THR A 135 -16.79 -11.80 15.52
C THR A 135 -15.70 -12.86 15.48
N GLY A 136 -15.37 -13.45 14.33
CA GLY A 136 -14.44 -14.56 14.20
C GLY A 136 -13.03 -14.19 13.77
N ASP A 137 -12.77 -12.94 13.40
CA ASP A 137 -11.47 -12.49 12.90
C ASP A 137 -10.87 -11.40 13.78
N CYS A 138 -9.60 -11.07 13.54
CA CYS A 138 -8.98 -9.85 14.07
C CYS A 138 -8.96 -8.76 13.00
N PHE A 139 -9.01 -7.51 13.45
CA PHE A 139 -8.95 -6.35 12.56
C PHE A 139 -7.91 -5.36 13.08
N ILE A 140 -7.15 -4.76 12.16
CA ILE A 140 -6.26 -3.65 12.46
C ILE A 140 -6.90 -2.40 11.87
N MET A 141 -7.35 -1.49 12.72
CA MET A 141 -7.88 -0.20 12.33
C MET A 141 -6.81 0.85 12.57
N ASP A 142 -6.28 1.40 11.50
CA ASP A 142 -5.19 2.36 11.53
C ASP A 142 -5.73 3.77 11.28
N LEU A 143 -5.64 4.61 12.32
CA LEU A 143 -6.07 6.01 12.32
C LEU A 143 -4.89 6.98 12.30
N GLY A 144 -3.69 6.51 11.96
CA GLY A 144 -2.50 7.33 11.95
C GLY A 144 -1.81 7.40 13.29
N GLU A 145 -2.36 8.17 14.23
CA GLU A 145 -1.78 8.34 15.57
C GLU A 145 -2.11 7.17 16.50
N THR A 146 -3.24 6.51 16.28
CA THR A 146 -3.69 5.34 17.03
C THR A 146 -3.94 4.18 16.08
N ILE A 147 -3.41 3.00 16.43
CA ILE A 147 -3.65 1.73 15.74
C ILE A 147 -4.40 0.82 16.70
N PHE A 148 -5.66 0.51 16.37
CA PHE A 148 -6.48 -0.43 17.13
C PHE A 148 -6.34 -1.84 16.55
N THR A 149 -5.93 -2.79 17.36
CA THR A 149 -6.05 -4.22 17.09
C THR A 149 -7.33 -4.74 17.73
N TRP A 150 -8.42 -4.76 16.98
CA TRP A 150 -9.70 -5.28 17.43
C TRP A 150 -9.76 -6.81 17.30
N CYS A 151 -10.07 -7.50 18.38
CA CYS A 151 -10.13 -8.96 18.43
C CYS A 151 -11.58 -9.43 18.60
N GLY A 152 -12.15 -10.04 17.56
CA GLY A 152 -13.47 -10.63 17.63
C GLY A 152 -13.59 -11.69 18.71
N ALA A 153 -14.76 -11.81 19.33
CA ALA A 153 -14.98 -12.72 20.46
C ALA A 153 -14.59 -14.19 20.16
N LYS A 154 -14.66 -14.61 18.89
CA LYS A 154 -14.37 -15.97 18.41
C LYS A 154 -13.05 -16.08 17.62
N SER A 155 -12.24 -15.02 17.56
CA SER A 155 -10.99 -15.03 16.79
C SER A 155 -9.91 -15.92 17.37
N ASN A 156 -9.12 -16.56 16.51
CA ASN A 156 -8.15 -17.56 16.93
C ASN A 156 -6.84 -16.94 17.44
N ILE A 157 -6.09 -17.68 18.26
CA ILE A 157 -4.88 -17.15 18.93
C ILE A 157 -3.77 -16.75 17.94
N LEU A 158 -3.68 -17.45 16.81
CA LEU A 158 -2.67 -17.15 15.81
C LEU A 158 -2.99 -15.85 15.07
N GLU A 159 -4.27 -15.60 14.77
CA GLU A 159 -4.73 -14.31 14.22
C GLU A 159 -4.46 -13.16 15.18
N ARG A 160 -4.76 -13.34 16.47
CA ARG A 160 -4.50 -12.32 17.50
C ARG A 160 -3.01 -11.98 17.59
N ASN A 161 -2.14 -12.99 17.59
CA ASN A 161 -0.69 -12.79 17.59
C ASN A 161 -0.24 -12.08 16.31
N LYS A 162 -0.67 -12.54 15.14
CA LYS A 162 -0.31 -11.93 13.85
C LYS A 162 -0.79 -10.49 13.76
N ALA A 163 -2.00 -10.19 14.22
CA ALA A 163 -2.56 -8.85 14.22
C ALA A 163 -1.77 -7.91 15.13
N ARG A 164 -1.43 -8.35 16.35
CA ARG A 164 -0.58 -7.59 17.28
C ARG A 164 0.81 -7.35 16.69
N ASP A 165 1.45 -8.38 16.16
CA ASP A 165 2.80 -8.29 15.62
C ASP A 165 2.82 -7.37 14.39
N LEU A 166 1.81 -7.45 13.51
CA LEU A 166 1.67 -6.57 12.36
C LEU A 166 1.38 -5.13 12.78
N ALA A 167 0.47 -4.88 13.72
CA ALA A 167 0.19 -3.54 14.25
C ALA A 167 1.43 -2.91 14.90
N THR A 168 2.20 -3.70 15.64
CA THR A 168 3.49 -3.28 16.22
C THR A 168 4.50 -2.95 15.12
N THR A 169 4.55 -3.76 14.05
CA THR A 169 5.46 -3.52 12.94
C THR A 169 5.06 -2.26 12.16
N ILE A 170 3.77 -2.06 11.85
CA ILE A 170 3.24 -0.84 11.23
C ILE A 170 3.60 0.38 12.08
N ARG A 171 3.39 0.29 13.41
CA ARG A 171 3.81 1.34 14.35
C ARG A 171 5.29 1.65 14.19
N ASP A 172 6.15 0.65 14.25
CA ASP A 172 7.60 0.85 14.33
C ASP A 172 8.20 1.31 13.00
N SER A 173 7.75 0.74 11.87
CA SER A 173 8.31 1.06 10.55
C SER A 173 7.61 2.20 9.85
N GLU A 174 6.27 2.16 9.77
CA GLU A 174 5.49 3.13 8.99
C GLU A 174 5.23 4.37 9.84
N ARG A 175 4.76 4.18 11.08
CA ARG A 175 4.52 5.28 12.04
C ARG A 175 5.76 5.69 12.84
N LYS A 176 6.91 5.07 12.57
CA LYS A 176 8.23 5.40 13.16
C LYS A 176 8.23 5.39 14.70
N GLY A 177 7.51 4.45 15.28
CA GLY A 177 7.33 4.26 16.72
C GLY A 177 6.45 5.30 17.41
N ARG A 178 5.83 6.24 16.67
CA ARG A 178 5.08 7.37 17.25
C ARG A 178 3.62 7.06 17.51
N ALA A 179 3.04 6.12 16.77
CA ALA A 179 1.66 5.72 16.97
C ALA A 179 1.49 4.90 18.25
N ARG A 180 0.32 4.99 18.86
CA ARG A 180 -0.10 4.13 19.97
C ARG A 180 -0.76 2.88 19.42
N VAL A 181 -0.40 1.71 19.94
CA VAL A 181 -1.08 0.44 19.60
C VAL A 181 -1.95 0.04 20.77
N GLU A 182 -3.25 -0.14 20.53
CA GLU A 182 -4.22 -0.60 21.52
C GLU A 182 -4.87 -1.91 21.09
N ILE A 183 -4.97 -2.87 21.99
CA ILE A 183 -5.67 -4.13 21.74
C ILE A 183 -7.07 -4.01 22.34
N ILE A 184 -8.09 -4.19 21.51
CA ILE A 184 -9.48 -3.99 21.85
C ILE A 184 -10.22 -5.32 21.76
N ALA A 185 -10.90 -5.73 22.83
CA ALA A 185 -11.78 -6.88 22.79
C ALA A 185 -13.17 -6.50 22.26
N ASP A 186 -13.84 -7.44 21.60
CA ASP A 186 -15.25 -7.33 21.20
C ASP A 186 -16.14 -6.95 22.40
N GLY A 187 -16.68 -5.73 22.37
CA GLY A 187 -17.51 -5.14 23.44
C GLY A 187 -16.80 -4.09 24.30
N GLU A 188 -15.50 -3.88 24.10
CA GLU A 188 -14.67 -2.89 24.81
C GLU A 188 -14.23 -1.74 23.89
N GLU A 189 -15.01 -1.44 22.84
CA GLU A 189 -14.63 -0.44 21.84
C GLU A 189 -14.52 0.98 22.44
N PRO A 190 -13.37 1.66 22.27
CA PRO A 190 -13.19 3.00 22.81
C PRO A 190 -14.00 4.04 22.02
N ALA A 191 -14.29 5.18 22.66
CA ALA A 191 -15.07 6.26 22.06
C ALA A 191 -14.48 6.78 20.74
N GLU A 192 -13.16 6.78 20.59
CA GLU A 192 -12.45 7.15 19.35
C GLU A 192 -12.86 6.23 18.18
N MET A 193 -12.89 4.91 18.41
CA MET A 193 -13.31 3.92 17.41
C MET A 193 -14.79 4.10 17.03
N ILE A 194 -15.67 4.29 18.02
CA ILE A 194 -17.11 4.52 17.79
C ILE A 194 -17.38 5.83 17.06
N THR A 195 -16.56 6.86 17.29
CA THR A 195 -16.68 8.14 16.58
C THR A 195 -16.40 7.98 15.09
N VAL A 196 -15.43 7.14 14.72
CA VAL A 196 -15.06 6.90 13.33
C VAL A 196 -16.00 5.91 12.63
N LEU A 197 -16.34 4.79 13.27
CA LEU A 197 -17.17 3.74 12.64
C LEU A 197 -18.68 3.92 12.85
N GLY A 198 -19.08 4.81 13.75
CA GLY A 198 -20.45 4.92 14.24
C GLY A 198 -20.81 3.85 15.29
N PRO A 199 -22.06 3.83 15.77
CA PRO A 199 -22.52 2.89 16.78
C PRO A 199 -22.41 1.44 16.27
N LYS A 200 -21.85 0.57 17.11
CA LYS A 200 -21.60 -0.82 16.75
C LYS A 200 -22.93 -1.60 16.58
N PRO A 201 -23.21 -2.16 15.40
CA PRO A 201 -24.35 -3.03 15.18
C PRO A 201 -24.04 -4.47 15.67
N PRO A 202 -25.04 -5.35 15.73
CA PRO A 202 -24.79 -6.79 15.84
C PRO A 202 -23.93 -7.26 14.66
N LEU A 203 -22.78 -7.84 14.96
CA LEU A 203 -21.84 -8.32 13.95
C LEU A 203 -22.19 -9.73 13.49
N LYS A 204 -21.80 -10.06 12.24
CA LYS A 204 -21.91 -11.43 11.73
C LYS A 204 -20.97 -12.34 12.51
N GLU A 205 -21.40 -13.55 12.80
CA GLU A 205 -20.52 -14.55 13.38
C GLU A 205 -19.53 -15.07 12.35
N GLY A 206 -18.23 -15.03 12.67
CA GLY A 206 -17.22 -15.73 11.88
C GLY A 206 -17.17 -17.21 12.26
N ARG A 207 -16.87 -18.08 11.28
CA ARG A 207 -16.82 -19.54 11.48
C ARG A 207 -15.39 -20.05 11.25
N PRO A 208 -14.89 -21.02 12.06
CA PRO A 208 -13.54 -21.57 11.89
C PRO A 208 -13.28 -22.25 10.54
N GLU A 209 -14.34 -22.70 9.86
CA GLU A 209 -14.28 -23.23 8.49
C GLU A 209 -13.89 -22.16 7.47
N ASP A 210 -14.28 -20.90 7.71
CA ASP A 210 -13.93 -19.76 6.87
C ASP A 210 -12.41 -19.47 6.94
N ASP A 211 -11.73 -19.83 8.03
CA ASP A 211 -10.27 -19.67 8.18
C ASP A 211 -9.50 -20.66 7.30
N ALA A 212 -10.01 -21.90 7.18
CA ALA A 212 -9.42 -22.90 6.29
C ALA A 212 -9.62 -22.52 4.81
N VAL A 213 -10.78 -21.92 4.48
CA VAL A 213 -11.04 -21.36 3.15
C VAL A 213 -10.14 -20.15 2.89
N ALA A 214 -9.95 -19.29 3.89
CA ALA A 214 -9.03 -18.16 3.81
C ALA A 214 -7.59 -18.64 3.58
N ASP A 215 -7.13 -19.68 4.28
CA ASP A 215 -5.80 -20.26 4.06
C ASP A 215 -5.59 -20.75 2.63
N GLN A 216 -6.60 -21.39 2.02
CA GLN A 216 -6.54 -21.84 0.63
C GLN A 216 -6.46 -20.67 -0.35
N LYS A 217 -7.28 -19.63 -0.13
CA LYS A 217 -7.24 -18.40 -0.93
C LYS A 217 -5.91 -17.67 -0.76
N ASN A 218 -5.46 -17.51 0.47
CA ASN A 218 -4.21 -16.86 0.83
C ASN A 218 -3.01 -17.60 0.23
N ALA A 219 -2.98 -18.93 0.23
CA ALA A 219 -1.89 -19.68 -0.39
C ALA A 219 -1.68 -19.27 -1.86
N VAL A 220 -2.76 -19.13 -2.63
CA VAL A 220 -2.69 -18.86 -4.08
C VAL A 220 -2.83 -17.38 -4.47
N ALA A 221 -3.13 -16.50 -3.52
CA ALA A 221 -3.43 -15.10 -3.80
C ALA A 221 -2.20 -14.21 -4.01
N ALA A 222 -0.99 -14.74 -3.88
CA ALA A 222 0.21 -14.01 -4.29
C ALA A 222 1.16 -14.88 -5.10
N VAL A 223 1.75 -14.28 -6.13
CA VAL A 223 2.71 -14.91 -7.05
C VAL A 223 3.96 -14.05 -7.09
N LEU A 224 5.14 -14.68 -7.06
CA LEU A 224 6.42 -14.00 -7.15
C LEU A 224 6.99 -14.17 -8.56
N TYR A 225 7.26 -13.06 -9.24
CA TYR A 225 7.85 -13.00 -10.56
C TYR A 225 9.25 -12.41 -10.50
N LYS A 226 10.19 -12.97 -11.26
CA LYS A 226 11.47 -12.35 -11.58
C LYS A 226 11.29 -11.50 -12.83
N VAL A 227 11.76 -10.25 -12.76
CA VAL A 227 11.91 -9.36 -13.90
C VAL A 227 13.25 -9.68 -14.58
N SER A 228 13.26 -9.80 -15.90
CA SER A 228 14.49 -10.00 -16.66
C SER A 228 14.48 -9.24 -17.97
N ASP A 229 15.56 -8.53 -18.25
CA ASP A 229 15.79 -7.78 -19.49
C ASP A 229 16.70 -8.49 -20.51
N MET A 230 17.16 -9.72 -20.22
CA MET A 230 18.19 -10.44 -21.01
C MET A 230 17.90 -10.56 -22.52
N THR A 231 16.64 -10.43 -22.93
CA THR A 231 16.23 -10.52 -24.34
C THR A 231 16.12 -9.15 -25.05
N GLY A 232 16.48 -8.06 -24.38
CA GLY A 232 16.22 -6.68 -24.82
C GLY A 232 14.76 -6.26 -24.69
N LYS A 233 13.87 -7.17 -24.29
CA LYS A 233 12.49 -6.91 -23.84
C LYS A 233 12.35 -7.41 -22.41
N MET A 234 11.74 -6.58 -21.57
CA MET A 234 11.39 -6.98 -20.20
C MET A 234 10.42 -8.15 -20.24
N SER A 235 10.84 -9.25 -19.61
CA SER A 235 10.09 -10.49 -19.48
C SER A 235 9.87 -10.80 -18.01
N LEU A 236 8.76 -11.47 -17.71
CA LEU A 236 8.39 -11.88 -16.36
C LEU A 236 8.37 -13.39 -16.29
N THR A 237 9.19 -13.95 -15.42
CA THR A 237 9.25 -15.39 -15.17
C THR A 237 8.70 -15.68 -13.79
N LYS A 238 7.73 -16.60 -13.66
CA LYS A 238 7.23 -17.02 -12.35
C LYS A 238 8.33 -17.77 -11.59
N VAL A 239 8.65 -17.31 -10.39
CA VAL A 239 9.62 -17.93 -9.47
C VAL A 239 8.90 -18.72 -8.38
N SER A 240 7.70 -18.28 -8.00
CA SER A 240 6.84 -18.99 -7.06
C SER A 240 5.38 -18.73 -7.36
N GLU A 241 4.56 -19.78 -7.38
CA GLU A 241 3.13 -19.70 -7.70
C GLU A 241 2.25 -19.42 -6.48
N SER A 242 2.80 -19.52 -5.28
CA SER A 242 2.04 -19.42 -4.04
C SER A 242 2.92 -19.00 -2.86
N SER A 243 2.33 -18.24 -1.93
CA SER A 243 2.98 -17.85 -0.67
C SER A 243 2.71 -18.88 0.45
N PRO A 244 3.49 -18.91 1.55
CA PRO A 244 4.57 -17.98 1.87
C PRO A 244 5.84 -18.24 1.04
N PHE A 245 6.48 -17.18 0.57
CA PHE A 245 7.74 -17.22 -0.17
C PHE A 245 8.93 -17.39 0.78
N ARG A 246 10.09 -17.73 0.25
CA ARG A 246 11.36 -17.74 1.00
C ARG A 246 12.16 -16.49 0.63
N GLN A 247 12.79 -15.86 1.63
CA GLN A 247 13.60 -14.66 1.43
C GLN A 247 14.75 -14.90 0.44
N ASP A 248 15.29 -16.12 0.36
CA ASP A 248 16.35 -16.50 -0.57
C ASP A 248 15.91 -16.58 -2.05
N GLN A 249 14.60 -16.46 -2.33
CA GLN A 249 14.09 -16.31 -3.70
C GLN A 249 14.32 -14.89 -4.24
N LEU A 250 14.54 -13.90 -3.37
CA LEU A 250 14.88 -12.53 -3.76
C LEU A 250 16.39 -12.42 -3.98
N ILE A 251 16.80 -12.67 -5.23
CA ILE A 251 18.21 -12.64 -5.63
C ILE A 251 18.66 -11.19 -5.76
N THR A 252 19.75 -10.83 -5.07
CA THR A 252 20.31 -9.46 -5.03
C THR A 252 20.65 -8.87 -6.41
N ASP A 253 20.87 -9.72 -7.40
CA ASP A 253 21.25 -9.33 -8.77
C ASP A 253 20.04 -9.04 -9.68
N ASP A 254 18.82 -9.20 -9.20
CA ASP A 254 17.61 -9.11 -10.02
C ASP A 254 16.52 -8.24 -9.37
N CYS A 255 15.53 -7.83 -10.17
CA CYS A 255 14.29 -7.25 -9.69
C CYS A 255 13.15 -8.28 -9.68
N PHE A 256 12.19 -8.11 -8.76
CA PHE A 256 11.05 -9.02 -8.60
C PHE A 256 9.74 -8.25 -8.49
N ILE A 257 8.65 -8.85 -8.97
CA ILE A 257 7.29 -8.39 -8.70
C ILE A 257 6.63 -9.38 -7.76
N LEU A 258 6.18 -8.90 -6.60
CA LEU A 258 5.22 -9.62 -5.76
C LEU A 258 3.82 -9.18 -6.18
N ASP A 259 3.13 -10.09 -6.87
CA ASP A 259 1.77 -9.90 -7.31
C ASP A 259 0.80 -10.16 -6.16
N ASN A 260 0.13 -9.12 -5.70
CA ASN A 260 -1.04 -9.19 -4.82
C ASN A 260 -2.19 -8.34 -5.40
N GLY A 261 -2.23 -8.21 -6.74
CA GLY A 261 -3.13 -7.28 -7.43
C GLY A 261 -4.61 -7.58 -7.25
N GLN A 262 -4.97 -8.83 -6.93
CA GLN A 262 -6.35 -9.18 -6.52
C GLN A 262 -6.80 -8.44 -5.25
N CYS A 263 -5.86 -8.04 -4.40
CA CYS A 263 -6.11 -7.23 -3.22
C CYS A 263 -5.78 -5.74 -3.44
N GLY A 264 -5.63 -5.31 -4.71
CA GLY A 264 -5.45 -3.89 -5.07
C GLY A 264 -4.04 -3.34 -4.88
N LYS A 265 -3.02 -4.17 -4.61
CA LYS A 265 -1.63 -3.73 -4.41
C LYS A 265 -0.62 -4.71 -5.00
N ILE A 266 0.40 -4.19 -5.66
CA ILE A 266 1.58 -4.97 -6.09
C ILE A 266 2.85 -4.34 -5.53
N TYR A 267 3.90 -5.15 -5.40
CA TYR A 267 5.21 -4.68 -4.95
C TYR A 267 6.27 -4.96 -6.00
N VAL A 268 7.20 -4.04 -6.20
CA VAL A 268 8.41 -4.26 -6.99
C VAL A 268 9.61 -4.21 -6.06
N TRP A 269 10.30 -5.32 -5.90
CA TRP A 269 11.53 -5.40 -5.10
C TRP A 269 12.73 -5.24 -6.02
N LYS A 270 13.65 -4.33 -5.69
CA LYS A 270 14.87 -4.05 -6.46
C LYS A 270 16.08 -4.57 -5.71
N GLY A 271 16.75 -5.57 -6.29
CA GLY A 271 18.01 -6.09 -5.76
C GLY A 271 19.11 -5.03 -5.79
N LEU A 272 19.98 -5.03 -4.78
CA LEU A 272 21.07 -4.06 -4.64
C LEU A 272 22.05 -4.07 -5.82
N ARG A 273 22.20 -5.24 -6.47
CA ARG A 273 23.10 -5.47 -7.60
C ARG A 273 22.34 -5.67 -8.92
N ALA A 274 21.02 -5.46 -8.92
CA ALA A 274 20.24 -5.44 -10.15
C ALA A 274 20.77 -4.39 -11.10
N ASN A 275 20.68 -4.64 -12.40
CA ASN A 275 21.25 -3.72 -13.38
C ASN A 275 20.46 -2.40 -13.43
N GLU A 276 21.11 -1.32 -13.88
CA GLU A 276 20.51 0.02 -13.88
C GLU A 276 19.22 0.10 -14.72
N GLN A 277 19.14 -0.64 -15.83
CA GLN A 277 17.95 -0.65 -16.69
C GLN A 277 16.76 -1.28 -15.96
N GLU A 278 16.96 -2.39 -15.26
CA GLU A 278 15.94 -3.03 -14.43
C GLU A 278 15.50 -2.14 -13.27
N GLN A 279 16.45 -1.50 -12.58
CA GLN A 279 16.14 -0.61 -11.45
C GLN A 279 15.32 0.60 -11.89
N GLN A 280 15.70 1.27 -12.98
CA GLN A 280 15.02 2.46 -13.50
C GLN A 280 13.66 2.13 -14.12
N ALA A 281 13.47 0.90 -14.58
CA ALA A 281 12.23 0.48 -15.22
C ALA A 281 11.15 -0.01 -14.27
N ALA A 282 11.41 -0.07 -12.96
CA ALA A 282 10.48 -0.63 -11.96
C ALA A 282 9.04 -0.07 -12.08
N LEU A 283 8.88 1.25 -12.26
CA LEU A 283 7.57 1.87 -12.48
C LEU A 283 6.90 1.37 -13.76
N LYS A 284 7.60 1.44 -14.90
CA LYS A 284 7.09 0.99 -16.20
C LYS A 284 6.75 -0.51 -16.18
N VAL A 285 7.58 -1.31 -15.53
CA VAL A 285 7.35 -2.75 -15.34
C VAL A 285 6.08 -2.98 -14.55
N SER A 286 5.85 -2.23 -13.47
CA SER A 286 4.62 -2.34 -12.67
C SER A 286 3.35 -1.95 -13.45
N GLU A 287 3.39 -0.89 -14.27
CA GLU A 287 2.26 -0.47 -15.10
C GLU A 287 1.91 -1.47 -16.20
N ASN A 288 2.95 -2.00 -16.87
CA ASN A 288 2.80 -3.08 -17.84
C ASN A 288 2.22 -4.33 -17.17
N PHE A 289 2.67 -4.65 -15.96
CA PHE A 289 2.16 -5.78 -15.20
C PHE A 289 0.68 -5.63 -14.85
N ILE A 290 0.27 -4.48 -14.32
CA ILE A 290 -1.14 -4.16 -14.02
C ILE A 290 -1.99 -4.33 -15.29
N SER A 291 -1.52 -3.81 -16.42
CA SER A 291 -2.21 -3.91 -17.71
C SER A 291 -2.31 -5.35 -18.22
N GLN A 292 -1.21 -6.11 -18.15
CA GLN A 292 -1.13 -7.50 -18.59
C GLN A 292 -2.04 -8.42 -17.77
N MET A 293 -2.07 -8.21 -16.45
CA MET A 293 -2.88 -8.98 -15.51
C MET A 293 -4.34 -8.49 -15.45
N LYS A 294 -4.66 -7.38 -16.13
CA LYS A 294 -5.98 -6.75 -16.16
C LYS A 294 -6.47 -6.31 -14.77
N TYR A 295 -5.55 -5.88 -13.92
CA TYR A 295 -5.91 -5.30 -12.63
C TYR A 295 -6.49 -3.88 -12.78
N PRO A 296 -7.29 -3.42 -11.82
CA PRO A 296 -7.81 -2.05 -11.81
C PRO A 296 -6.68 -1.00 -11.90
N LEU A 297 -6.88 0.10 -12.63
CA LEU A 297 -5.87 1.15 -12.80
C LEU A 297 -5.52 1.88 -11.48
N ASN A 298 -6.41 1.79 -10.48
CA ASN A 298 -6.17 2.28 -9.12
C ASN A 298 -5.36 1.32 -8.25
N THR A 299 -4.84 0.22 -8.80
CA THR A 299 -3.91 -0.67 -8.08
C THR A 299 -2.70 0.12 -7.59
N GLN A 300 -2.45 0.04 -6.28
CA GLN A 300 -1.28 0.65 -5.64
C GLN A 300 -0.01 -0.09 -6.06
N VAL A 301 1.07 0.66 -6.20
CA VAL A 301 2.41 0.10 -6.43
C VAL A 301 3.35 0.61 -5.36
N GLU A 302 4.08 -0.31 -4.74
CA GLU A 302 5.17 0.02 -3.81
C GLU A 302 6.48 -0.58 -4.33
N ILE A 303 7.48 0.27 -4.56
CA ILE A 303 8.78 -0.11 -5.10
C ILE A 303 9.81 -0.02 -3.99
N LEU A 304 10.35 -1.17 -3.61
CA LEU A 304 11.17 -1.40 -2.43
C LEU A 304 12.62 -1.66 -2.86
N PRO A 305 13.59 -0.81 -2.47
CA PRO A 305 14.99 -1.21 -2.54
C PRO A 305 15.29 -2.30 -1.51
N GLN A 306 16.19 -3.23 -1.85
CA GLN A 306 16.65 -4.28 -0.95
C GLN A 306 17.12 -3.70 0.40
N GLY A 307 16.66 -4.31 1.50
CA GLY A 307 16.93 -3.87 2.88
C GLY A 307 15.97 -2.80 3.41
N ARG A 308 15.04 -2.33 2.58
CA ARG A 308 14.06 -1.29 2.93
C ARG A 308 12.62 -1.77 2.76
N GLU A 309 12.39 -3.09 2.87
CA GLU A 309 11.10 -3.69 2.63
C GLU A 309 10.09 -3.37 3.74
N SER A 310 8.84 -3.06 3.34
CA SER A 310 7.76 -2.74 4.28
C SER A 310 7.20 -3.98 4.98
N PRO A 311 6.53 -3.83 6.14
CA PRO A 311 5.92 -4.95 6.87
C PRO A 311 4.90 -5.71 6.02
N LEU A 312 4.10 -4.96 5.26
CA LEU A 312 3.08 -5.51 4.38
C LEU A 312 3.68 -6.34 3.24
N PHE A 313 4.91 -6.06 2.80
CA PHE A 313 5.65 -6.92 1.89
C PHE A 313 6.22 -8.15 2.60
N LYS A 314 6.87 -7.95 3.77
CA LYS A 314 7.53 -9.03 4.53
C LYS A 314 6.56 -10.12 4.98
N GLN A 315 5.28 -9.80 5.18
CA GLN A 315 4.26 -10.78 5.61
C GLN A 315 4.09 -11.96 4.64
N PHE A 316 4.45 -11.79 3.36
CA PHE A 316 4.34 -12.82 2.33
C PHE A 316 5.48 -13.85 2.40
N PHE A 317 6.48 -13.65 3.26
CA PHE A 317 7.65 -14.51 3.36
C PHE A 317 7.69 -15.27 4.67
N ILE A 318 8.17 -16.52 4.62
CA ILE A 318 8.41 -17.33 5.80
C ILE A 318 9.72 -16.90 6.49
N ASN A 319 9.66 -16.68 7.80
CA ASN A 319 10.82 -16.42 8.66
C ASN A 319 11.74 -15.30 8.13
N TRP A 320 11.17 -14.18 7.69
CA TRP A 320 11.93 -13.02 7.22
C TRP A 320 12.94 -12.56 8.28
N LYS A 321 14.20 -12.37 7.86
CA LYS A 321 15.31 -11.88 8.70
C LYS A 321 15.77 -10.51 8.24
#